data_AF-A0A1V1NYZ4-F1
#
_entry.id   AF-A0A1V1NYZ4-F1
#
_cell.length_a   1.000
_cell.length_b   1.000
_cell.length_c   1.000
_cell.angle_alpha   90.00
_cell.angle_beta   90.00
_cell.angle_gamma   90.00
#
_symmetry.space_group_name_H-M   'P 1'
#
loop_
_entity.id
_entity.type
_entity.pdbx_description
1 polymer ?
#
loop_
_entity_poly.entity_id
_entity_poly.type
_entity_poly.pdbx_seq_one_letter_code
_entity_poly.pdbx_strand_id
1 'polypeptide(L)'
;SKGVPIGNLISQHLANYYLGPFDHWMIEIQRRKYYIRYMDDFIVFGKCKKELKELLVRIQHYLSEQLDLELKHTTQLNRTCIGVPFLGFRIF
;
A
#
# COMPACT_ATOMS: atom_id res chain seq x y z
N SER A 1 3.53 -20.50 11.39
CA SER A 1 4.64 -20.26 10.46
C SER A 1 4.12 -20.27 9.03
N LYS A 2 3.66 -19.13 8.50
CA LYS A 2 3.35 -18.96 7.09
C LYS A 2 4.20 -17.81 6.57
N GLY A 3 5.38 -18.14 6.09
CA GLY A 3 6.26 -17.23 5.38
C GLY A 3 6.93 -18.04 4.29
N VAL A 4 6.73 -17.64 3.03
CA VAL A 4 7.47 -18.21 1.92
C VAL A 4 8.93 -17.75 2.07
N PRO A 5 9.91 -18.66 2.00
CA PRO A 5 11.32 -18.28 2.18
C PRO A 5 11.76 -17.26 1.12
N ILE A 6 12.55 -16.28 1.56
CA ILE A 6 13.02 -15.15 0.76
C ILE A 6 14.07 -15.67 -0.24
N GLY A 7 13.64 -15.79 -1.50
CA GLY A 7 14.39 -16.39 -2.62
C GLY A 7 13.85 -15.97 -4.00
N ASN A 8 13.66 -14.66 -4.18
CA ASN A 8 13.85 -13.82 -5.38
C ASN A 8 13.12 -14.01 -6.74
N LEU A 9 12.03 -14.77 -6.87
CA LEU A 9 11.10 -14.52 -7.99
C LEU A 9 9.67 -14.93 -7.65
N ILE A 10 9.51 -16.15 -7.13
CA ILE A 10 8.19 -16.72 -6.83
C ILE A 10 7.51 -15.95 -5.69
N SER A 11 8.24 -15.57 -4.64
CA SER A 11 7.69 -14.77 -3.54
C SER A 11 7.24 -13.37 -3.99
N GLN A 12 7.93 -12.77 -4.97
CA GLN A 12 7.56 -11.45 -5.52
C GLN A 12 6.34 -11.55 -6.43
N HIS A 13 6.30 -12.58 -7.30
CA HIS A 13 5.12 -12.84 -8.12
C HIS A 13 3.90 -13.19 -7.29
N LEU A 14 4.06 -13.98 -6.24
CA LEU A 14 2.96 -14.35 -5.35
C LEU A 14 2.42 -13.13 -4.59
N ALA A 15 3.29 -12.25 -4.09
CA ALA A 15 2.87 -11.01 -3.44
C ALA A 15 2.08 -10.09 -4.40
N ASN A 16 2.57 -9.93 -5.64
CA ASN A 16 1.86 -9.13 -6.64
C ASN A 16 0.52 -9.72 -7.06
N TYR A 17 0.44 -11.04 -7.21
CA TYR A 17 -0.80 -11.74 -7.52
C TYR A 17 -1.80 -11.61 -6.37
N TYR A 18 -1.34 -11.83 -5.14
CA TYR A 18 -2.18 -11.77 -3.93
C TYR A 18 -2.71 -10.37 -3.64
N LEU A 19 -1.93 -9.32 -3.95
CA LEU A 19 -2.35 -7.91 -3.81
C LEU A 19 -3.13 -7.39 -5.03
N GLY A 20 -3.32 -8.19 -6.07
CA GLY A 20 -4.11 -7.80 -7.25
C GLY A 20 -5.53 -7.30 -6.92
N PRO A 21 -6.31 -8.00 -6.08
CA PRO A 21 -7.63 -7.52 -5.63
C PRO A 21 -7.56 -6.18 -4.89
N PHE A 22 -6.49 -5.95 -4.12
CA PHE A 22 -6.27 -4.68 -3.43
C PHE A 22 -6.07 -3.52 -4.42
N ASP A 23 -5.33 -3.74 -5.52
CA ASP A 23 -5.14 -2.73 -6.56
C ASP A 23 -6.47 -2.35 -7.23
N HIS A 24 -7.28 -3.35 -7.59
CA HIS A 24 -8.63 -3.11 -8.14
C HIS A 24 -9.49 -2.32 -7.16
N TRP A 25 -9.49 -2.69 -5.88
CA TRP A 25 -10.23 -1.95 -4.86
C TRP A 25 -9.72 -0.50 -4.71
N MET A 26 -8.41 -0.27 -4.75
CA MET A 26 -7.82 1.06 -4.65
C MET A 26 -8.17 1.95 -5.85
N ILE A 27 -8.14 1.41 -7.06
CA ILE A 27 -8.34 2.16 -8.31
C ILE A 27 -9.82 2.34 -8.62
N GLU A 28 -10.62 1.28 -8.52
CA GLU A 28 -12.00 1.26 -9.01
C GLU A 28 -13.00 1.70 -7.93
N ILE A 29 -12.81 1.21 -6.70
CA ILE A 29 -13.73 1.46 -5.58
C ILE A 29 -13.33 2.73 -4.83
N GLN A 30 -12.08 2.81 -4.36
CA GLN A 30 -11.59 4.00 -3.64
C GLN A 30 -11.25 5.18 -4.58
N ARG A 31 -11.20 4.95 -5.89
CA ARG A 31 -10.94 5.95 -6.94
C ARG A 31 -9.65 6.74 -6.71
N ARG A 32 -8.59 6.07 -6.25
CA ARG A 32 -7.29 6.70 -5.95
C ARG A 32 -6.47 6.85 -7.21
N LYS A 33 -6.67 7.97 -7.91
CA LYS A 33 -5.94 8.33 -9.14
C LYS A 33 -4.42 8.36 -8.97
N TYR A 34 -3.94 8.75 -7.78
CA TYR A 34 -2.53 8.85 -7.44
C TYR A 34 -2.15 7.77 -6.43
N TYR A 35 -2.18 6.53 -6.91
CA TYR A 35 -1.78 5.33 -6.17
C TYR A 35 -0.60 4.68 -6.89
N ILE A 36 0.44 4.33 -6.13
CA ILE A 36 1.65 3.69 -6.63
C ILE A 36 1.92 2.50 -5.73
N ARG A 37 2.21 1.33 -6.31
CA ARG A 37 2.63 0.14 -5.56
C ARG A 37 3.91 -0.44 -6.15
N TYR A 38 4.82 -0.85 -5.28
CA TYR A 38 5.99 -1.65 -5.59
C TYR A 38 6.07 -2.81 -4.61
N MET A 39 5.78 -4.02 -5.10
CA MET A 39 5.66 -5.23 -4.26
C MET A 39 4.65 -5.01 -3.11
N ASP A 40 5.06 -5.17 -1.86
CA ASP A 40 4.25 -4.96 -0.67
C ASP A 40 4.14 -3.49 -0.24
N ASP A 41 5.00 -2.61 -0.75
CA ASP A 41 5.00 -1.20 -0.40
C ASP A 41 4.12 -0.38 -1.37
N PHE A 42 3.31 0.52 -0.84
CA PHE A 42 2.48 1.41 -1.66
C PHE A 42 2.42 2.83 -1.10
N ILE A 43 2.17 3.79 -1.99
CA ILE A 43 1.99 5.21 -1.70
C ILE A 43 0.65 5.66 -2.26
N VAL A 44 -0.08 6.44 -1.47
CA VAL A 44 -1.32 7.10 -1.88
C VAL A 44 -1.20 8.59 -1.63
N PHE A 45 -1.51 9.38 -2.64
CA PHE A 45 -1.62 10.83 -2.51
C PHE A 45 -3.08 11.26 -2.34
N GLY A 46 -3.30 12.24 -1.46
CA GLY A 46 -4.62 12.79 -1.16
C GLY A 46 -4.54 14.29 -0.93
N LYS A 47 -5.69 14.97 -0.97
CA LYS A 47 -5.73 16.44 -0.92
C LYS A 47 -5.59 16.98 0.50
N CYS A 48 -5.97 16.20 1.51
CA CYS A 48 -5.85 16.60 2.89
C CYS A 48 -5.57 15.42 3.84
N LYS A 49 -5.03 15.73 5.01
CA LYS A 49 -4.70 14.76 6.07
C LYS A 49 -5.92 13.98 6.56
N LYS A 50 -7.10 14.63 6.62
CA LYS A 50 -8.35 13.98 7.07
C LYS A 50 -8.75 12.84 6.14
N GLU A 51 -8.81 13.13 4.83
CA GLU A 51 -9.11 12.14 3.79
C GLU A 51 -8.16 10.94 3.83
N LEU A 52 -6.85 11.19 3.97
CA LEU A 52 -5.84 10.14 4.03
C LEU A 52 -5.94 9.28 5.30
N LYS A 53 -6.30 9.87 6.44
CA LYS A 53 -6.56 9.11 7.68
C LYS A 53 -7.78 8.21 7.54
N GLU A 54 -8.88 8.72 6.98
CA GLU A 54 -10.08 7.92 6.73
C GLU A 54 -9.80 6.79 5.74
N LEU A 55 -8.99 7.07 4.71
CA LEU A 55 -8.55 6.05 3.78
C LEU A 55 -7.68 4.98 4.45
N LEU A 56 -6.76 5.38 5.32
CA LEU A 56 -5.90 4.44 6.05
C LEU A 56 -6.73 3.44 6.87
N VAL A 57 -7.79 3.90 7.55
CA VAL A 57 -8.70 3.01 8.29
C VAL A 57 -9.40 2.03 7.34
N ARG A 58 -9.89 2.50 6.19
CA ARG A 58 -10.51 1.61 5.18
C ARG A 58 -9.53 0.60 4.60
N ILE A 59 -8.28 1.00 4.36
CA ILE A 59 -7.22 0.10 3.88
C ILE A 59 -6.96 -0.98 4.93
N GLN A 60 -6.78 -0.61 6.20
CA GLN A 60 -6.57 -1.58 7.29
C GLN A 60 -7.69 -2.61 7.35
N HIS A 61 -8.94 -2.15 7.27
CA HIS A 61 -10.10 -3.03 7.27
C HIS A 61 -10.09 -3.99 6.08
N TYR A 62 -9.91 -3.46 4.86
CA TYR A 62 -9.87 -4.27 3.64
C TYR A 62 -8.77 -5.33 3.69
N LEU A 63 -7.55 -4.94 4.07
CA LEU A 63 -6.42 -5.86 4.16
C LEU A 63 -6.68 -6.96 5.18
N SER A 64 -7.26 -6.65 6.34
CA SER A 64 -7.57 -7.65 7.37
C SER A 64 -8.70 -8.60 6.95
N GLU A 65 -9.80 -8.08 6.40
CA GLU A 65 -10.99 -8.90 6.16
C GLU A 65 -10.94 -9.67 4.84
N GLN A 66 -10.33 -9.07 3.80
CA GLN A 66 -10.36 -9.65 2.45
C GLN A 66 -9.07 -10.41 2.12
N LEU A 67 -7.95 -10.02 2.74
CA LEU A 67 -6.64 -10.56 2.43
C LEU A 67 -5.90 -11.15 3.64
N ASP A 68 -6.49 -11.14 4.86
CA ASP A 68 -5.83 -11.66 6.07
C ASP A 68 -4.40 -11.06 6.26
N LEU A 69 -4.24 -9.79 5.91
CA LEU A 69 -2.99 -9.02 5.96
C LEU A 69 -3.08 -7.89 6.99
N GLU A 70 -1.96 -7.63 7.66
CA GLU A 70 -1.80 -6.50 8.57
C GLU A 70 -0.84 -5.45 8.01
N LEU A 71 -1.18 -4.18 8.20
CA LEU A 71 -0.29 -3.07 7.85
C LEU A 71 0.84 -2.92 8.87
N LYS A 72 2.06 -2.72 8.37
CA LYS A 72 3.23 -2.39 9.21
C LYS A 72 2.95 -1.10 10.01
N HIS A 73 3.29 -1.11 11.29
CA HIS A 73 3.14 0.04 12.20
C HIS A 73 3.95 1.29 11.75
N THR A 74 4.92 1.12 10.86
CA THR A 74 5.74 2.20 10.28
C THR A 74 5.03 2.99 9.18
N THR A 75 3.72 2.86 9.02
CA THR A 75 2.95 3.60 8.02
C THR A 75 3.08 5.11 8.28
N GLN A 76 3.59 5.85 7.29
CA GLN A 76 3.84 7.28 7.41
C GLN A 76 2.77 8.10 6.69
N LEU A 77 2.26 9.13 7.36
CA LEU A 77 1.42 10.15 6.75
C LEU A 77 2.19 11.47 6.72
N ASN A 78 2.65 11.85 5.53
CA ASN A 78 3.54 12.99 5.35
C ASN A 78 3.02 13.98 4.28
N ARG A 79 3.58 15.19 4.26
CA ARG A 79 3.30 16.19 3.22
C ARG A 79 4.25 15.99 2.04
N THR A 80 3.73 16.11 0.82
CA THR A 80 4.51 15.98 -0.43
C THR A 80 5.68 16.98 -0.50
N CYS A 81 5.51 18.20 0.04
CA CYS A 81 6.56 19.22 0.08
C CYS A 81 7.82 18.83 0.88
N ILE A 82 7.76 17.80 1.73
CA ILE A 82 8.91 17.30 2.51
C ILE A 82 9.63 16.18 1.76
N GLY A 83 9.03 15.68 0.67
CA GLY A 83 9.46 14.51 -0.07
C GLY A 83 9.22 13.21 0.71
N VAL A 84 8.83 12.15 -0.01
CA VAL A 84 8.62 10.81 0.56
C VAL A 84 9.80 9.92 0.16
N PRO A 85 10.52 9.30 1.12
CA PRO A 85 11.52 8.29 0.80
C PRO A 85 10.82 7.03 0.29
N PHE A 86 11.15 6.59 -0.93
CA PHE A 86 10.59 5.39 -1.56
C PHE A 86 11.68 4.69 -2.39
N LEU A 87 11.98 3.43 -2.05
CA LEU A 87 12.96 2.58 -2.77
C LEU A 87 14.35 3.23 -2.97
N GLY A 88 14.82 4.03 -2.02
CA GLY A 88 16.10 4.73 -2.10
C GLY A 88 16.05 6.08 -2.83
N PHE A 89 14.88 6.49 -3.33
CA PHE A 89 14.66 7.80 -3.96
C PHE A 89 13.80 8.70 -3.07
N ARG A 90 13.90 10.02 -3.28
CA ARG A 90 13.03 11.00 -2.65
C ARG A 90 12.04 11.54 -3.68
N ILE A 91 10.76 11.19 -3.52
CA ILE A 91 9.67 11.60 -4.43
C ILE A 91 9.09 12.91 -3.90
N PHE A 92 8.94 13.91 -4.77
CA PHE A 92 8.34 15.22 -4.47
C PHE A 92 6.95 15.35 -5.12
#